data_AF-A0A1I7SY02-F1
#
_entry.id   AF-A0A1I7SY02-F1
#
_cell.length_a   1.000
_cell.length_b   1.000
_cell.length_c   1.000
_cell.angle_alpha   90.00
_cell.angle_beta   90.00
_cell.angle_gamma   90.00
#
_symmetry.space_group_name_H-M   'P 1'
#
loop_
_entity.id
_entity.type
_entity.pdbx_description
1 polymer ?
#
loop_
_entity_poly.entity_id
_entity_poly.type
_entity_poly.pdbx_seq_one_letter_code
_entity_poly.pdbx_strand_id
1 'polypeptide(L)'
;MGYKVGEGLGKRNDGIVHAIQARICAKNASLDEVMIRKRKVIDGNEKPKKVRKLNTTDDSERDIFAFINRKLEKKAERTYDDIRKEKIEMAGYSSKTLGAKNIDLESELKQLVMKKRKLKDGIDRNRNDKNTVIKMKCSLKEIDEQIASVNRKLNRIQNEVSSRNSKRKDEF
;
A
#
# COMPACT_ATOMS: atom_id res chain seq x y z
N MET A 1 -3.91 -30.35 52.39
CA MET A 1 -3.39 -30.74 51.07
C MET A 1 -2.33 -29.72 50.66
N GLY A 2 -1.15 -29.77 51.28
CA GLY A 2 -0.14 -28.72 51.18
C GLY A 2 1.20 -29.27 50.69
N TYR A 3 1.83 -28.55 49.78
CA TYR A 3 3.17 -28.83 49.28
C TYR A 3 4.21 -28.60 50.39
N LYS A 4 5.06 -29.59 50.69
CA LYS A 4 6.23 -29.46 51.57
C LYS A 4 7.49 -29.28 50.72
N VAL A 5 8.22 -28.20 51.00
CA VAL A 5 9.47 -27.87 50.31
C VAL A 5 10.51 -28.95 50.60
N GLY A 6 11.01 -29.61 49.55
CA GLY A 6 12.07 -30.63 49.63
C GLY A 6 11.63 -32.08 49.41
N GLU A 7 10.34 -32.41 49.51
CA GLU A 7 9.85 -33.79 49.29
C GLU A 7 9.60 -34.15 47.81
N GLY A 8 9.67 -33.17 46.91
CA GLY A 8 9.37 -33.36 45.50
C GLY A 8 7.89 -33.74 45.25
N LEU A 9 7.43 -33.57 44.01
CA LEU A 9 6.16 -34.15 43.57
C LEU A 9 6.44 -35.65 43.44
N GLY A 10 5.92 -36.49 44.35
CA GLY A 10 6.25 -37.91 44.43
C GLY A 10 6.23 -38.65 43.07
N LYS A 11 6.86 -39.82 42.98
CA LYS A 11 7.13 -40.59 41.73
C LYS A 11 5.93 -40.84 40.79
N ARG A 12 4.70 -40.56 41.23
CA ARG A 12 3.45 -40.77 40.48
C ARG A 12 2.94 -39.53 39.73
N ASN A 13 3.76 -38.48 39.52
CA ASN A 13 3.37 -37.29 38.73
C ASN A 13 2.07 -36.60 39.18
N ASP A 14 1.58 -36.90 40.40
CA ASP A 14 0.26 -36.51 40.91
C ASP A 14 0.09 -34.99 41.15
N GLY A 15 1.08 -34.16 40.81
CA GLY A 15 0.97 -32.71 40.83
C GLY A 15 1.58 -31.99 39.63
N ILE A 16 1.72 -32.66 38.48
CA ILE A 16 2.02 -32.00 37.21
C ILE A 16 0.71 -31.45 36.62
N VAL A 17 0.56 -30.12 36.63
CA VAL A 17 -0.58 -29.43 36.00
C VAL A 17 -0.34 -29.35 34.49
N HIS A 18 -1.15 -30.05 33.71
CA HIS A 18 -1.10 -29.99 32.24
C HIS A 18 -1.93 -28.80 31.75
N ALA A 19 -1.41 -28.03 30.81
CA ALA A 19 -2.15 -26.92 30.22
C ALA A 19 -3.33 -27.47 29.40
N ILE A 20 -4.56 -27.16 29.83
CA ILE A 20 -5.78 -27.50 29.07
C ILE A 20 -6.00 -26.39 28.04
N GLN A 21 -5.93 -26.73 26.76
CA GLN A 21 -6.23 -25.77 25.69
C GLN A 21 -7.75 -25.59 25.54
N ALA A 22 -8.22 -24.35 25.65
CA ALA A 22 -9.61 -24.01 25.36
C ALA A 22 -9.91 -24.26 23.88
N ARG A 23 -10.98 -25.00 23.59
CA ARG A 23 -11.42 -25.31 22.23
C ARG A 23 -12.74 -24.60 21.95
N ILE A 24 -12.76 -23.79 20.90
CA ILE A 24 -13.96 -23.10 20.45
C ILE A 24 -14.84 -24.12 19.71
N CYS A 25 -16.05 -24.35 20.21
CA CYS A 25 -17.04 -25.24 19.58
C CYS A 25 -17.89 -24.46 18.56
N ALA A 26 -18.48 -25.18 17.60
CA ALA A 26 -19.42 -24.59 16.66
C ALA A 26 -20.67 -24.06 17.38
N LYS A 27 -21.30 -23.02 16.81
CA LYS A 27 -22.59 -22.52 17.33
C LYS A 27 -23.62 -23.65 17.23
N ASN A 28 -24.35 -23.91 18.33
CA ASN A 28 -25.36 -24.96 18.50
C ASN A 28 -24.85 -26.39 18.80
N ALA A 29 -23.57 -26.57 19.15
CA ALA A 29 -23.11 -27.86 19.68
C ALA A 29 -23.72 -28.14 21.06
N SER A 30 -24.26 -29.35 21.26
CA SER A 30 -24.82 -29.74 22.56
C SER A 30 -23.72 -30.12 23.56
N LEU A 31 -24.00 -29.95 24.86
CA LEU A 31 -23.08 -30.33 25.93
C LEU A 31 -22.72 -31.83 25.86
N ASP A 32 -23.68 -32.69 25.54
CA ASP A 32 -23.48 -34.13 25.40
C ASP A 32 -22.51 -34.47 24.25
N GLU A 33 -22.64 -33.80 23.10
CA GLU A 33 -21.73 -33.99 21.97
C GLU A 33 -20.29 -33.59 22.31
N VAL A 34 -20.12 -32.56 23.14
CA VAL A 34 -18.81 -32.10 23.62
C VAL A 34 -18.22 -33.05 24.67
N MET A 35 -19.06 -33.62 25.55
CA MET A 35 -18.64 -34.51 26.63
C MET A 35 -18.25 -35.92 26.15
N ILE A 36 -18.88 -36.44 25.08
CA ILE A 36 -18.58 -37.78 24.53
C ILE A 36 -17.20 -37.82 23.85
N ARG A 37 -16.66 -36.68 23.42
CA ARG A 37 -15.37 -36.62 22.72
C ARG A 37 -14.22 -36.76 23.71
N LYS A 38 -13.45 -37.85 23.60
CA LYS A 38 -12.25 -38.11 24.42
C LYS A 38 -11.30 -36.91 24.39
N ARG A 39 -10.91 -36.42 25.57
CA ARG A 39 -9.89 -35.39 25.75
C ARG A 39 -8.56 -35.94 25.22
N LYS A 40 -8.01 -35.31 24.18
CA LYS A 40 -6.62 -35.56 23.79
C LYS A 40 -5.73 -34.65 24.63
N VAL A 41 -4.89 -35.26 25.47
CA VAL A 41 -3.76 -34.57 26.10
C VAL A 41 -2.71 -34.42 25.02
N ILE A 42 -2.43 -33.19 24.62
CA ILE A 42 -1.37 -32.89 23.66
C ILE A 42 -0.17 -32.47 24.50
N ASP A 43 0.74 -33.40 24.74
CA ASP A 43 2.08 -33.05 25.19
C ASP A 43 2.72 -32.20 24.09
N GLY A 44 3.37 -31.09 24.45
CA GLY A 44 3.78 -29.96 23.59
C GLY A 44 4.69 -30.25 22.38
N ASN A 45 4.72 -31.47 21.85
CA ASN A 45 5.48 -31.93 20.70
C ASN A 45 4.70 -31.90 19.37
N GLU A 46 3.43 -31.46 19.35
CA GLU A 46 2.73 -31.28 18.07
C GLU A 46 3.30 -30.08 17.29
N LYS A 47 3.90 -30.38 16.13
CA LYS A 47 4.50 -29.39 15.24
C LYS A 47 3.45 -28.31 14.86
N PRO A 48 3.78 -27.02 14.95
CA PRO A 48 2.83 -25.96 14.60
C PRO A 48 2.39 -26.12 13.15
N LYS A 49 1.06 -26.12 12.92
CA LYS A 49 0.49 -26.11 11.56
C LYS A 49 1.07 -24.92 10.81
N LYS A 50 1.75 -25.18 9.69
CA LYS A 50 2.35 -24.14 8.84
C LYS A 50 1.25 -23.18 8.39
N VAL A 51 1.30 -21.95 8.89
CA VAL A 51 0.47 -20.86 8.42
C VAL A 51 0.77 -20.68 6.93
N ARG A 52 -0.25 -20.75 6.07
CA ARG A 52 -0.09 -20.54 4.62
C ARG A 52 0.36 -19.09 4.40
N LYS A 53 1.64 -18.90 4.09
CA LYS A 53 2.13 -17.60 3.61
C LYS A 53 1.53 -17.36 2.24
N LEU A 54 0.77 -16.28 2.09
CA LEU A 54 0.33 -15.81 0.78
C LEU A 54 1.57 -15.25 0.08
N ASN A 55 1.99 -15.85 -1.03
CA ASN A 55 3.08 -15.32 -1.83
C ASN A 55 2.50 -14.21 -2.72
N THR A 56 2.65 -12.97 -2.29
CA THR A 56 2.36 -11.79 -3.11
C THR A 56 3.65 -11.32 -3.80
N THR A 57 3.57 -10.98 -5.09
CA THR A 57 4.68 -10.43 -5.86
C THR A 57 4.97 -8.97 -5.50
N ASP A 58 4.01 -8.29 -4.88
CA ASP A 58 4.13 -6.91 -4.41
C ASP A 58 4.47 -6.90 -2.92
N ASP A 59 5.68 -6.41 -2.59
CA ASP A 59 6.15 -6.28 -1.21
C ASP A 59 5.24 -5.36 -0.36
N SER A 60 4.48 -4.45 -1.01
CA SER A 60 3.50 -3.60 -0.32
C SER A 60 2.26 -4.35 0.20
N GLU A 61 2.02 -5.58 -0.26
CA GLU A 61 0.92 -6.43 0.22
C GLU A 61 1.30 -7.27 1.45
N ARG A 62 2.57 -7.22 1.88
CA ARG A 62 3.03 -7.91 3.10
C ARG A 62 2.76 -7.14 4.38
N ASP A 63 2.61 -5.82 4.30
CA ASP A 63 2.29 -4.95 5.43
C ASP A 63 0.78 -4.64 5.45
N ILE A 64 0.14 -4.99 6.56
CA ILE A 64 -1.31 -4.82 6.76
C ILE A 64 -1.68 -3.33 6.62
N PHE A 65 -0.85 -2.41 7.12
CA PHE A 65 -1.12 -0.98 7.03
C PHE A 65 -0.96 -0.46 5.61
N ALA A 66 0.03 -0.95 4.85
CA ALA A 66 0.19 -0.60 3.44
C ALA A 66 -0.96 -1.12 2.58
N PHE A 67 -1.46 -2.33 2.86
CA PHE A 67 -2.64 -2.88 2.19
C PHE A 67 -3.91 -2.07 2.49
N ILE A 68 -4.14 -1.76 3.77
CA ILE A 68 -5.29 -0.95 4.20
C ILE A 68 -5.20 0.44 3.59
N ASN A 69 -4.05 1.10 3.66
CA ASN A 69 -3.84 2.42 3.07
C ASN A 69 -4.05 2.37 1.56
N ARG A 70 -3.56 1.38 0.83
CA ARG A 70 -3.86 1.23 -0.61
C ARG A 70 -5.35 1.05 -0.90
N LYS A 71 -6.09 0.30 -0.06
CA LYS A 71 -7.54 0.08 -0.21
C LYS A 71 -8.37 1.32 0.13
N LEU A 72 -7.93 2.11 1.11
CA LEU A 72 -8.59 3.32 1.58
C LEU A 72 -8.18 4.55 0.76
N GLU A 73 -6.89 4.72 0.49
CA GLU A 73 -6.29 5.70 -0.44
C GLU A 73 -6.37 5.23 -1.89
N LYS A 74 -7.54 4.72 -2.33
CA LYS A 74 -7.81 4.78 -3.77
C LYS A 74 -7.77 6.26 -4.14
N LYS A 75 -6.63 6.72 -4.65
CA LYS A 75 -6.48 8.05 -5.26
C LYS A 75 -7.70 8.20 -6.14
N ALA A 76 -8.56 9.16 -5.82
CA ALA A 76 -9.81 9.36 -6.55
C ALA A 76 -9.45 9.38 -8.03
N GLU A 77 -9.86 8.33 -8.75
CA GLU A 77 -9.74 8.34 -10.19
C GLU A 77 -10.52 9.57 -10.63
N ARG A 78 -9.86 10.45 -11.40
CA ARG A 78 -10.52 11.67 -11.87
C ARG A 78 -11.83 11.25 -12.52
N THR A 79 -12.93 11.73 -11.97
CA THR A 79 -14.25 11.35 -12.47
C THR A 79 -14.40 11.96 -13.86
N TYR A 80 -15.24 11.38 -14.72
CA TYR A 80 -15.55 11.97 -16.02
C TYR A 80 -15.98 13.45 -15.91
N ASP A 81 -16.64 13.80 -14.80
CA ASP A 81 -17.04 15.17 -14.49
C ASP A 81 -15.85 16.11 -14.25
N ASP A 82 -14.77 15.64 -13.62
CA ASP A 82 -13.56 16.45 -13.39
C ASP A 82 -12.87 16.75 -14.72
N ILE A 83 -12.81 15.77 -15.62
CA ILE A 83 -12.24 15.93 -16.96
C ILE A 83 -13.09 16.92 -17.77
N ARG A 84 -14.41 16.87 -17.64
CA ARG A 84 -15.33 17.77 -18.34
C ARG A 84 -15.21 19.21 -17.82
N LYS A 85 -15.16 19.41 -16.51
CA LYS A 85 -14.92 20.73 -15.90
C LYS A 85 -13.59 21.32 -16.33
N GLU A 86 -12.52 20.53 -16.26
CA GLU A 86 -11.18 20.96 -16.68
C GLU A 86 -11.16 21.34 -18.18
N LYS A 87 -11.87 20.62 -19.05
CA LYS A 87 -12.02 21.00 -20.47
C LYS A 87 -12.76 22.32 -20.66
N ILE A 88 -13.83 22.56 -19.90
CA ILE A 88 -14.60 23.82 -19.97
C ILE A 88 -13.75 24.99 -19.50
N GLU A 89 -13.02 24.83 -18.39
CA GLU A 89 -12.08 25.84 -17.89
C GLU A 89 -10.98 26.13 -18.90
N MET A 90 -10.45 25.08 -19.54
CA MET A 90 -9.43 25.19 -20.58
C MET A 90 -9.92 25.92 -21.84
N ALA A 91 -11.18 25.66 -22.26
CA ALA A 91 -11.83 26.38 -23.35
C ALA A 91 -12.03 27.87 -23.02
N GLY A 92 -12.28 28.20 -21.75
CA GLY A 92 -12.45 29.58 -21.27
C GLY A 92 -11.15 30.41 -21.20
N TYR A 93 -9.97 29.78 -21.27
CA TYR A 93 -8.70 30.51 -21.26
C TYR A 93 -8.37 31.16 -22.60
N SER A 94 -7.82 32.37 -22.53
CA SER A 94 -7.20 33.04 -23.69
C SER A 94 -5.91 32.33 -24.12
N SER A 95 -5.49 32.52 -25.37
CA SER A 95 -4.22 31.97 -25.88
C SER A 95 -3.00 32.43 -25.06
N LYS A 96 -3.01 33.69 -24.58
CA LYS A 96 -1.95 34.22 -23.71
C LYS A 96 -1.88 33.51 -22.36
N THR A 97 -3.03 33.23 -21.74
CA THR A 97 -3.09 32.55 -20.44
C THR A 97 -2.75 31.07 -20.56
N LEU A 98 -3.11 30.42 -21.67
CA LEU A 98 -2.64 29.06 -21.98
C LEU A 98 -1.13 29.01 -22.17
N GLY A 99 -0.54 30.00 -22.86
CA GLY A 99 0.91 30.11 -23.03
C GLY A 99 1.66 30.26 -21.71
N ALA A 100 1.18 31.14 -20.82
CA ALA A 100 1.76 31.29 -19.48
C ALA A 100 1.71 29.99 -18.67
N LYS A 101 0.55 29.32 -18.63
CA LYS A 101 0.41 28.02 -17.95
C LYS A 101 1.31 26.94 -18.54
N ASN A 102 1.54 26.95 -19.85
CA ASN A 102 2.44 26.00 -20.50
C ASN A 102 3.89 26.20 -19.99
N ILE A 103 4.35 27.45 -19.93
CA ILE A 103 5.69 27.79 -19.43
C ILE A 103 5.83 27.38 -17.95
N ASP A 104 4.82 27.66 -17.13
CA ASP A 104 4.83 27.29 -15.72
C ASP A 104 4.96 25.76 -15.54
N LEU A 105 4.16 24.98 -16.28
CA LEU A 105 4.18 23.52 -16.23
C LEU A 105 5.49 22.92 -16.79
N GLU A 106 6.07 23.52 -17.83
CA GLU A 106 7.40 23.14 -18.34
C GLU A 106 8.49 23.39 -17.30
N SER A 107 8.40 24.50 -16.57
CA SER A 107 9.33 24.81 -15.48
C SER A 107 9.19 23.82 -14.32
N GLU A 108 7.96 23.47 -13.93
CA GLU A 108 7.66 22.47 -12.91
C GLU A 108 8.19 21.09 -13.32
N LEU A 109 7.96 20.68 -14.57
CA LEU A 109 8.47 19.42 -15.11
C LEU A 109 10.00 19.36 -15.02
N LYS A 110 10.69 20.44 -15.39
CA LYS A 110 12.16 20.51 -15.32
C LYS A 110 12.65 20.35 -13.88
N GLN A 111 12.00 21.00 -12.92
CA GLN A 111 12.33 20.87 -11.50
C GLN A 111 12.12 19.43 -10.99
N LEU A 112 10.99 18.80 -11.35
CA LEU A 112 10.70 17.41 -10.97
C LEU A 112 11.72 16.42 -11.56
N VAL A 113 12.12 16.61 -12.83
CA VAL A 113 13.16 15.79 -13.47
C VAL A 113 14.50 15.94 -12.77
N MET A 114 14.88 17.16 -12.38
CA MET A 114 16.10 17.38 -11.58
C MET A 114 16.01 16.70 -10.21
N LYS A 115 14.86 16.77 -9.54
CA LYS A 115 14.63 16.11 -8.25
C LYS A 115 14.70 14.59 -8.38
N LYS A 116 14.12 14.02 -9.44
CA LYS A 116 14.25 12.58 -9.78
C LYS A 116 15.70 12.17 -9.94
N ARG A 117 16.51 12.95 -10.67
CA ARG A 117 17.95 12.69 -10.84
C ARG A 117 18.66 12.68 -9.49
N LYS A 118 18.46 13.70 -8.66
CA LYS A 118 19.06 13.79 -7.32
C LYS A 118 18.68 12.60 -6.43
N LEU A 119 17.43 12.13 -6.48
CA LEU A 119 17.02 10.94 -5.73
C LEU A 119 17.70 9.67 -6.23
N LYS A 120 17.86 9.49 -7.55
CA LYS A 120 18.61 8.36 -8.10
C LYS A 120 20.06 8.37 -7.64
N ASP A 121 20.74 9.51 -7.77
CA ASP A 121 22.12 9.67 -7.32
C ASP A 121 22.25 9.43 -5.81
N GLY A 122 21.27 9.89 -5.03
CA GLY A 122 21.22 9.68 -3.59
C GLY A 122 20.98 8.21 -3.19
N ILE A 123 20.15 7.47 -3.94
CA ILE A 123 19.98 6.03 -3.76
C ILE A 123 21.29 5.30 -4.04
N ASP A 124 22.01 5.71 -5.09
CA ASP A 124 23.28 5.09 -5.46
C ASP A 124 24.39 5.35 -4.43
N ARG A 125 24.40 6.53 -3.80
CA ARG A 125 25.36 6.84 -2.71
C ARG A 125 25.03 6.11 -1.42
N ASN A 126 23.74 5.93 -1.11
CA ASN A 126 23.28 5.34 0.15
C ASN A 126 23.02 3.83 0.07
N ARG A 127 23.58 3.12 -0.92
CA ARG A 127 23.32 1.68 -1.16
C ARG A 127 23.47 0.78 0.07
N ASN A 128 24.28 1.17 1.04
CA ASN A 128 24.53 0.40 2.26
C ASN A 128 23.44 0.59 3.34
N ASP A 129 22.71 1.71 3.33
CA ASP A 129 21.60 1.96 4.25
C ASP A 129 20.26 1.59 3.59
N LYS A 130 19.79 0.38 3.92
CA LYS A 130 18.54 -0.17 3.39
C LYS A 130 17.33 0.69 3.73
N ASN A 131 17.24 1.24 4.93
CA ASN A 131 16.07 2.01 5.37
C ASN A 131 15.97 3.33 4.63
N THR A 132 17.10 4.02 4.47
CA THR A 132 17.17 5.27 3.70
C THR A 132 16.87 5.01 2.22
N VAL A 133 17.44 3.96 1.63
CA VAL A 133 17.15 3.58 0.24
C VAL A 133 15.67 3.27 0.01
N ILE A 134 15.00 2.57 0.94
CA ILE A 134 13.56 2.29 0.84
C ILE A 134 12.77 3.60 0.82
N LYS A 135 13.03 4.53 1.74
CA LYS A 135 12.35 5.82 1.78
C LYS A 135 12.58 6.62 0.49
N MET A 136 13.83 6.69 0.02
CA MET A 136 14.15 7.40 -1.22
C MET A 136 13.50 6.77 -2.45
N LYS A 137 13.36 5.43 -2.50
CA LYS A 137 12.63 4.72 -3.57
C LYS A 137 11.13 5.03 -3.52
N CYS A 138 10.53 5.15 -2.35
CA CYS A 138 9.13 5.58 -2.23
C CYS A 138 8.95 7.01 -2.77
N SER A 139 9.80 7.96 -2.35
CA SER A 139 9.76 9.32 -2.89
C SER A 139 10.06 9.38 -4.40
N LEU A 140 10.89 8.49 -4.93
CA LEU A 140 11.13 8.39 -6.38
C LEU A 140 9.84 8.03 -7.13
N LYS A 141 9.05 7.06 -6.61
CA LYS A 141 7.76 6.68 -7.19
C LYS A 141 6.78 7.86 -7.19
N GLU A 142 6.69 8.61 -6.10
CA GLU A 142 5.83 9.80 -6.01
C GLU A 142 6.20 10.85 -7.05
N ILE A 143 7.50 11.12 -7.25
CA ILE A 143 7.96 12.06 -8.27
C ILE A 143 7.64 11.54 -9.68
N ASP A 144 7.77 10.24 -9.93
CA ASP A 144 7.41 9.65 -11.22
C ASP A 144 5.92 9.82 -11.55
N GLU A 145 5.05 9.67 -10.54
CA GLU A 145 3.62 9.94 -10.68
C GLU A 145 3.33 11.43 -10.94
N GLN A 146 4.03 12.34 -10.25
CA GLN A 146 3.91 13.78 -10.45
C GLN A 146 4.35 14.18 -11.87
N ILE A 147 5.48 13.66 -12.36
CA ILE A 147 5.95 13.88 -13.73
C ILE A 147 4.91 13.38 -14.74
N ALA A 148 4.34 12.19 -14.53
CA ALA A 148 3.28 11.67 -15.39
C ALA A 148 2.04 12.57 -15.40
N SER A 149 1.65 13.12 -14.24
CA SER A 149 0.53 14.05 -14.11
C SER A 149 0.78 15.37 -14.86
N VAL A 150 1.95 15.98 -14.69
CA VAL A 150 2.34 17.24 -15.37
C VAL A 150 2.41 17.03 -16.89
N ASN A 151 3.01 15.93 -17.36
CA ASN A 151 3.05 15.60 -18.78
C ASN A 151 1.64 15.44 -19.39
N ARG A 152 0.71 14.82 -18.66
CA ARG A 152 -0.70 14.75 -19.12
C ARG A 152 -1.32 16.13 -19.27
N LYS A 153 -1.05 17.07 -18.35
CA LYS A 153 -1.53 18.45 -18.44
C LYS A 153 -0.91 19.20 -19.63
N LEU A 154 0.40 19.08 -19.82
CA LEU A 154 1.12 19.67 -20.95
C LEU A 154 0.56 19.20 -22.29
N ASN A 155 0.42 17.88 -22.48
CA ASN A 155 -0.14 17.32 -23.71
C ASN A 155 -1.56 17.85 -23.99
N ARG A 156 -2.37 18.07 -22.95
CA ARG A 156 -3.72 18.66 -23.12
C ARG A 156 -3.66 20.11 -23.55
N ILE A 157 -2.81 20.93 -22.94
CA ILE A 157 -2.62 22.33 -23.34
C ILE A 157 -2.14 22.38 -24.79
N GLN A 158 -1.17 21.55 -25.17
CA GLN A 158 -0.67 21.48 -26.53
C GLN A 158 -1.75 21.05 -27.53
N ASN A 159 -2.59 20.07 -27.18
CA ASN A 159 -3.72 19.66 -28.01
C ASN A 159 -4.75 20.77 -28.17
N GLU A 160 -5.05 21.53 -27.11
CA GLU A 160 -5.98 22.65 -27.14
C GLU A 160 -5.44 23.85 -27.95
N VAL A 161 -4.14 24.13 -27.86
CA VAL A 161 -3.49 25.15 -28.70
C VAL A 161 -3.49 24.70 -30.17
N SER A 162 -3.20 23.43 -30.43
CA SER A 162 -3.19 22.88 -31.79
C SER A 162 -4.58 22.88 -32.43
N SER A 163 -5.63 22.53 -31.67
CA SER A 163 -7.01 22.52 -32.16
C SER A 163 -7.53 23.93 -32.49
N ARG A 164 -7.10 24.95 -31.75
CA ARG A 164 -7.43 26.36 -32.04
C ARG A 164 -6.71 26.86 -33.29
N ASN A 165 -5.46 26.45 -33.48
CA ASN A 165 -4.68 26.83 -34.64
C ASN A 165 -5.18 26.17 -35.94
N SER A 166 -5.71 24.94 -35.88
CA SER A 166 -6.30 24.28 -37.05
C SER A 166 -7.61 24.96 -37.47
N LYS A 167 -8.50 25.29 -36.53
CA LYS A 167 -9.76 25.99 -36.83
C LYS A 167 -9.54 27.35 -37.50
N ARG A 168 -8.52 28.09 -37.09
CA ARG A 168 -8.14 29.37 -37.72
C ARG A 168 -7.61 29.24 -39.14
N LYS A 169 -7.07 28.07 -39.52
CA LYS A 169 -6.57 27.84 -40.89
C LYS A 169 -7.68 27.52 -41.88
N ASP A 170 -8.81 26.98 -41.41
CA ASP A 170 -9.97 26.66 -42.24
C ASP A 170 -10.89 27.88 -42.49
N GLU A 171 -10.63 29.01 -41.82
CA GLU A 171 -11.38 30.27 -41.96
C GLU A 171 -10.77 31.25 -42.99
N PHE A 172 -9.64 30.88 -43.63
CA PHE A 172 -8.95 31.65 -44.68
C PHE A 172 -8.81 30.82 -45.95
#